data_AF-A0A961LC41-F1
#
_entry.id   AF-A0A961LC41-F1
#
_cell.length_a   1.000
_cell.length_b   1.000
_cell.length_c   1.000
_cell.angle_alpha   90.00
_cell.angle_beta   90.00
_cell.angle_gamma   90.00
#
_symmetry.space_group_name_H-M   'P 1'
#
loop_
_entity.id
_entity.type
_entity.pdbx_description
1 polymer ?
#
loop_
_entity_poly.entity_id
_entity_poly.type
_entity_poly.pdbx_seq_one_letter_code
_entity_poly.pdbx_strand_id
1 'polypeptide(L)' 'TGHGFKMDRYAWSDEEMEAKITAMLSDKKIKARLKKTSKSMRSKHGPTKAAKVIDRLTRRRLA' A
#
# COMPACT_ATOMS: atom_id res chain seq x y z
N THR A 1 -5.43 -6.74 -0.43
CA THR A 1 -4.15 -6.48 -1.15
C THR A 1 -3.06 -7.50 -0.83
N GLY A 2 -3.23 -8.39 0.17
CA GLY A 2 -2.21 -9.39 0.52
C GLY A 2 -0.99 -8.83 1.25
N HIS A 3 -1.06 -7.59 1.75
CA HIS A 3 0.01 -6.91 2.49
C HIS A 3 -0.14 -7.04 4.01
N GLY A 4 -1.22 -7.67 4.47
CA GLY A 4 -1.59 -7.82 5.88
C GLY A 4 -3.04 -8.30 5.99
N PHE A 5 -3.56 -8.27 7.20
CA PHE A 5 -4.91 -8.73 7.53
C PHE A 5 -5.81 -7.55 7.89
N LYS A 6 -7.08 -7.65 7.50
CA LYS A 6 -8.15 -6.83 8.07
C LYS A 6 -8.79 -7.65 9.20
N MET A 7 -9.06 -7.01 10.31
CA MET A 7 -9.80 -7.58 11.43
C MET A 7 -11.11 -6.81 11.58
N ASP A 8 -12.15 -7.47 12.08
CA ASP A 8 -13.33 -6.73 12.52
C ASP A 8 -12.94 -5.81 13.68
N ARG A 9 -13.63 -4.69 13.84
CA ARG A 9 -13.28 -3.70 14.87
C ARG A 9 -13.63 -4.16 16.28
N TYR A 10 -14.72 -4.91 16.42
CA TYR A 10 -15.30 -5.30 17.71
C TYR A 10 -15.38 -6.82 17.89
N ALA A 11 -15.19 -7.59 16.82
CA ALA A 11 -15.24 -9.04 16.84
C ALA A 11 -13.88 -9.64 16.46
N TRP A 12 -12.90 -9.52 17.37
CA TRP A 12 -11.66 -10.28 17.30
C TRP A 12 -11.30 -10.83 18.68
N SER A 13 -10.63 -11.98 18.69
CA SER A 13 -10.09 -12.57 19.90
C SER A 13 -8.58 -12.38 19.98
N ASP A 14 -8.03 -12.50 21.18
CA ASP A 14 -6.58 -12.38 21.40
C ASP A 14 -5.80 -13.43 20.60
N GLU A 15 -6.33 -14.65 20.49
CA GLU A 15 -5.71 -15.73 19.72
C GLU A 15 -5.68 -15.40 18.21
N GLU A 16 -6.76 -14.79 17.69
CA GLU A 16 -6.79 -14.35 16.31
C GLU A 16 -5.78 -13.22 16.05
N MET A 17 -5.66 -12.27 16.99
CA MET A 17 -4.67 -11.20 16.90
C MET A 17 -3.25 -11.74 16.93
N GLU A 18 -2.92 -12.64 17.87
CA GLU A 18 -1.61 -13.27 17.96
C GLU A 18 -1.25 -14.03 16.68
N ALA A 19 -2.18 -14.83 16.17
CA ALA A 19 -1.98 -15.60 14.95
C ALA A 19 -1.70 -14.69 13.74
N LYS A 20 -2.45 -13.59 13.60
CA LYS A 20 -2.27 -12.62 12.50
C LYS A 20 -0.96 -11.85 12.63
N ILE A 21 -0.56 -11.46 13.83
CA ILE A 21 0.74 -10.82 14.08
C ILE A 21 1.88 -11.77 13.70
N THR A 22 1.82 -13.01 14.19
CA THR A 22 2.82 -14.05 13.90
C THR A 22 2.93 -14.32 12.40
N ALA A 23 1.79 -14.39 11.70
CA ALA A 23 1.77 -14.54 10.25
C ALA A 23 2.39 -13.32 9.54
N MET A 24 2.12 -12.09 9.97
CA MET A 24 2.74 -10.90 9.38
C MET A 24 4.27 -10.84 9.60
N LEU A 25 4.77 -11.38 10.71
CA LEU A 25 6.20 -11.44 11.00
C LEU A 25 6.93 -12.53 10.20
N SER A 26 6.26 -13.66 9.91
CA SER A 26 6.89 -14.86 9.35
C SER A 26 6.56 -15.15 7.88
N ASP A 27 5.42 -14.67 7.35
CA ASP A 27 4.98 -14.98 5.99
C ASP A 27 5.84 -14.26 4.93
N LYS A 28 6.66 -15.05 4.25
CA LYS A 28 7.54 -14.62 3.15
C LYS A 28 6.77 -14.01 1.98
N LYS A 29 5.55 -14.46 1.69
CA LYS A 29 4.70 -13.94 0.61
C LYS A 29 4.20 -12.53 0.93
N ILE A 30 3.78 -12.27 2.17
CA ILE A 30 3.40 -10.92 2.64
C ILE A 30 4.60 -9.98 2.51
N LYS A 31 5.78 -10.40 3.01
CA LYS A 31 7.03 -9.64 2.92
C LYS A 31 7.43 -9.32 1.47
N ALA A 32 7.30 -10.29 0.56
CA ALA A 32 7.61 -10.10 -0.86
C ALA A 32 6.69 -9.05 -1.52
N ARG A 33 5.39 -9.08 -1.21
CA ARG A 33 4.42 -8.10 -1.72
C ARG A 33 4.72 -6.69 -1.20
N LEU A 34 4.97 -6.55 0.11
CA LEU A 34 5.40 -5.28 0.72
C LEU A 34 6.66 -4.73 0.05
N LYS A 35 7.69 -5.56 -0.16
CA LYS A 35 8.94 -5.15 -0.83
C LYS A 35 8.68 -4.67 -2.27
N LYS A 36 7.87 -5.40 -3.04
CA LYS A 36 7.51 -5.03 -4.43
C LYS A 36 6.78 -3.69 -4.48
N THR A 37 5.76 -3.51 -3.66
CA THR A 37 4.98 -2.27 -3.60
C THR A 37 5.85 -1.09 -3.16
N SER A 38 6.65 -1.29 -2.11
CA SER A 38 7.58 -0.29 -1.60
C SER A 38 8.60 0.15 -2.66
N LYS A 39 9.16 -0.80 -3.43
CA LYS A 39 10.02 -0.49 -4.58
C LYS A 39 9.29 0.35 -5.63
N SER A 40 8.05 -0.01 -5.97
CA SER A 40 7.26 0.74 -6.96
C SER A 40 6.84 2.13 -6.48
N MET A 41 6.65 2.34 -5.18
CA MET A 41 6.32 3.65 -4.62
C MET A 41 7.55 4.56 -4.66
N ARG A 42 8.72 4.04 -4.24
CA ARG A 42 9.98 4.80 -4.27
C ARG A 42 10.50 5.12 -5.66
N SER A 43 10.16 4.31 -6.68
CA SER A 43 10.60 4.59 -8.05
C SER A 43 9.90 5.78 -8.71
N LYS A 44 8.90 6.38 -8.06
CA LYS A 44 8.13 7.50 -8.58
C LYS A 44 8.34 8.73 -7.68
N HIS A 45 8.89 9.80 -8.24
CA HIS A 45 8.92 11.09 -7.56
C HIS A 45 7.51 11.72 -7.59
N GLY A 46 6.76 11.52 -6.51
CA GLY A 46 5.34 11.90 -6.39
C GLY A 46 5.04 13.34 -6.81
N PRO A 47 5.78 14.34 -6.29
CA PRO A 47 5.56 15.75 -6.66
C PRO A 47 5.73 16.01 -8.16
N THR A 48 6.79 15.49 -8.78
CA THR A 48 7.02 15.67 -10.22
C THR A 48 5.93 15.01 -11.05
N LYS A 49 5.48 13.82 -10.66
CA LYS A 49 4.36 13.16 -11.33
C LYS A 49 3.08 13.99 -11.21
N ALA A 50 2.78 14.51 -10.02
CA ALA A 50 1.60 15.34 -9.78
C ALA A 50 1.63 16.62 -10.62
N ALA A 51 2.73 17.37 -10.58
CA ALA A 51 2.90 18.60 -11.35
C ALA A 51 2.68 18.37 -12.86
N LYS A 52 3.24 17.30 -13.43
CA LYS A 52 3.03 16.91 -14.83
C LYS A 52 1.57 16.63 -15.16
N VAL A 53 0.83 16.01 -14.24
CA VAL A 53 -0.61 15.72 -14.44
C VAL A 53 -1.42 17.01 -14.40
N ILE A 54 -1.14 17.89 -13.42
CA ILE A 54 -1.84 19.17 -13.27
C ILE A 54 -1.60 20.06 -14.49
N ASP A 55 -0.35 20.27 -14.91
CA ASP A 55 -0.01 21.08 -16.09
C ASP A 55 -0.73 20.57 -17.35
N ARG A 56 -0.74 19.25 -17.57
CA ARG A 56 -1.44 18.64 -18.71
C ARG A 56 -2.94 18.90 -18.67
N LEU A 57 -3.57 18.79 -17.51
CA LEU A 57 -5.01 19.04 -17.36
C LEU A 57 -5.34 20.52 -17.63
N THR A 58 -4.53 21.43 -17.11
CA THR A 58 -4.70 22.88 -17.34
C THR A 58 -4.57 23.23 -18.82
N ARG A 59 -3.57 22.71 -19.52
CA ARG A 59 -3.37 22.97 -20.96
C ARG A 59 -4.51 22.44 -21.82
N ARG A 60 -5.08 21.28 -21.48
CA ARG A 60 -6.24 20.72 -22.19
C ARG A 60 -7.51 21.55 -22.04
N ARG A 61 -7.65 22.30 -20.95
CA ARG A 61 -8.83 23.13 -20.68
C ARG A 61 -8.78 24.50 -21.38
N LEU A 62 -7.59 24.94 -21.78
CA LEU A 62 -7.36 26.24 -22.44
C LEU A 62 -7.39 26.14 -23.98
N ALA A 63 -7.43 24.93 -24.53
CA ALA A 63 -7.60 24.63 -25.96
C ALA A 63 -9.05 24.22 -26.23
#